data_AF-A0AAV6C0Y6-F1
#
_entry.id   AF-A0AAV6C0Y6-F1
#
_cell.length_a   1.000
_cell.length_b   1.000
_cell.length_c   1.000
_cell.angle_alpha   90.00
_cell.angle_beta   90.00
_cell.angle_gamma   90.00
#
_symmetry.space_group_name_H-M   'P 1'
#
loop_
_entity.id
_entity.type
_entity.pdbx_description
1 polymer ?
#
loop_
_entity_poly.entity_id
_entity_poly.type
_entity_poly.pdbx_seq_one_letter_code
_entity_poly.pdbx_strand_id
1 'polypeptide(L)'
;MRLRLAVPFLFFVLPAALLVAARARPGQGASEKREPLFFVQMAANIAGNVQHGSLDGFLGMYLDSRSWASGLKDADLGPFLKLNEAKLGRSAACLFSAEKDAAACVYFDGDIPFGVAAVKAGAGGRLDGDAIAKAYQAVTKEMLKEGGQDLRFSPFSVNTDDGRELPAFVIRATPKRTT
;
A
#
# COMPACT_ATOMS: atom_id res chain seq x y z
N MET A 1 19.32 -84.44 -21.44
CA MET A 1 17.88 -84.21 -21.21
C MET A 1 17.73 -82.86 -20.51
N ARG A 2 16.85 -82.00 -21.03
CA ARG A 2 16.52 -80.65 -20.53
C ARG A 2 15.99 -80.78 -19.08
N LEU A 3 16.16 -79.82 -18.16
CA LEU A 3 15.44 -78.54 -18.16
C LEU A 3 16.07 -77.57 -17.13
N ARG A 4 16.10 -76.28 -17.50
CA ARG A 4 16.48 -75.11 -16.70
C ARG A 4 15.36 -74.76 -15.71
N LEU A 5 15.69 -74.13 -14.58
CA LEU A 5 15.00 -72.90 -14.15
C LEU A 5 15.87 -72.09 -13.16
N ALA A 6 15.96 -70.80 -13.45
CA ALA A 6 16.64 -69.76 -12.68
C ALA A 6 15.59 -68.87 -12.01
N VAL A 7 15.86 -68.31 -10.83
CA VAL A 7 15.14 -67.14 -10.28
C VAL A 7 16.14 -66.27 -9.50
N PRO A 8 16.07 -64.92 -9.60
CA PRO A 8 17.22 -64.04 -9.52
C PRO A 8 17.37 -63.25 -8.21
N PHE A 9 18.58 -62.72 -8.05
CA PHE A 9 18.98 -61.67 -7.11
C PHE A 9 18.04 -60.46 -7.13
N LEU A 10 17.56 -60.04 -5.95
CA LEU A 10 16.90 -58.74 -5.76
C LEU A 10 17.95 -57.70 -5.35
N PHE A 11 18.13 -56.71 -6.20
CA PHE A 11 18.93 -55.51 -5.98
C PHE A 11 18.24 -54.58 -4.98
N PHE A 12 18.94 -54.20 -3.90
CA PHE A 12 18.61 -53.01 -3.12
C PHE A 12 19.20 -51.79 -3.83
N VAL A 13 18.34 -50.96 -4.43
CA VAL A 13 18.72 -49.66 -4.98
C VAL A 13 18.60 -48.62 -3.85
N LEU A 14 19.74 -48.08 -3.43
CA LEU A 14 19.88 -46.94 -2.53
C LEU A 14 19.38 -45.67 -3.25
N PRO A 15 18.39 -44.92 -2.75
CA PRO A 15 18.11 -43.60 -3.30
C PRO A 15 19.14 -42.60 -2.77
N ALA A 16 20.04 -42.15 -3.66
CA ALA A 16 20.92 -41.02 -3.42
C ALA A 16 20.08 -39.73 -3.32
N ALA A 17 20.02 -39.14 -2.13
CA ALA A 17 19.43 -37.83 -1.92
C ALA A 17 20.31 -36.77 -2.61
N LEU A 18 19.87 -36.26 -3.76
CA LEU A 18 20.43 -35.06 -4.38
C LEU A 18 20.02 -33.85 -3.52
N LEU A 19 20.93 -33.40 -2.65
CA LEU A 19 20.83 -32.11 -1.99
C LEU A 19 21.09 -31.02 -3.06
N VAL A 20 20.02 -30.53 -3.69
CA VAL A 20 20.11 -29.30 -4.48
C VAL A 20 20.24 -28.15 -3.49
N ALA A 21 21.49 -27.77 -3.20
CA ALA A 21 21.79 -26.51 -2.53
C ALA A 21 21.34 -25.38 -3.47
N ALA A 22 20.09 -24.95 -3.31
CA ALA A 22 19.62 -23.69 -3.85
C ALA A 22 20.51 -22.60 -3.26
N ARG A 23 21.46 -22.10 -4.05
CA ARG A 23 22.12 -20.82 -3.79
C ARG A 23 21.01 -19.78 -3.74
N ALA A 24 20.54 -19.46 -2.54
CA ALA A 24 19.87 -18.21 -2.26
C ALA A 24 20.83 -17.13 -2.75
N ARG A 25 20.47 -16.43 -3.83
CA ARG A 25 21.18 -15.24 -4.25
C ARG A 25 21.07 -14.23 -3.11
N PRO A 26 22.17 -13.83 -2.44
CA PRO A 26 22.13 -12.69 -1.56
C PRO A 26 22.11 -11.46 -2.47
N GLY A 27 20.93 -10.98 -2.82
CA GLY A 27 20.83 -9.89 -3.80
C GLY A 27 19.46 -9.61 -4.39
N GLN A 28 18.35 -10.03 -3.77
CA GLN A 28 17.11 -9.29 -3.96
C GLN A 28 17.19 -8.08 -3.03
N GLY A 29 17.56 -6.96 -3.64
CA GLY A 29 17.82 -5.69 -2.98
C GLY A 29 16.74 -5.39 -1.95
N ALA A 30 17.18 -5.11 -0.72
CA ALA A 30 16.42 -4.20 0.11
C ALA A 30 16.12 -2.99 -0.77
N SER A 31 14.86 -2.85 -1.21
CA SER A 31 14.38 -1.63 -1.84
C SER A 31 14.91 -0.51 -0.97
N GLU A 32 15.71 0.41 -1.53
CA GLU A 32 16.13 1.59 -0.78
C GLU A 32 14.87 2.16 -0.14
N LYS A 33 14.85 2.19 1.19
CA LYS A 33 13.62 2.50 1.93
C LYS A 33 13.22 3.92 1.53
N ARG A 34 12.17 4.04 0.73
CA ARG A 34 11.66 5.35 0.31
C ARG A 34 11.19 6.13 1.52
N GLU A 35 11.45 7.43 1.49
CA GLU A 35 10.94 8.35 2.49
C GLU A 35 9.41 8.43 2.44
N PRO A 36 8.72 8.58 3.58
CA PRO A 36 7.25 8.71 3.64
C PRO A 36 6.65 9.71 2.65
N LEU A 37 7.36 10.82 2.40
CA LEU A 37 6.93 11.87 1.47
C LEU A 37 6.71 11.33 0.04
N PHE A 38 7.53 10.39 -0.42
CA PHE A 38 7.39 9.79 -1.75
C PHE A 38 6.01 9.13 -1.93
N PHE A 39 5.58 8.35 -0.93
CA PHE A 39 4.29 7.67 -0.95
C PHE A 39 3.13 8.64 -0.88
N VAL A 40 3.24 9.69 -0.05
CA VAL A 40 2.20 10.71 0.10
C VAL A 40 2.06 11.56 -1.17
N GLN A 41 3.16 11.91 -1.83
CA GLN A 41 3.14 12.59 -3.13
C GLN A 41 2.44 11.75 -4.21
N MET A 42 2.78 10.46 -4.29
CA MET A 42 2.16 9.55 -5.25
C MET A 42 0.68 9.33 -4.94
N ALA A 43 0.30 9.20 -3.66
CA ALA A 43 -1.09 9.11 -3.26
C ALA A 43 -1.87 10.38 -3.60
N ALA A 44 -1.27 11.57 -3.42
CA ALA A 44 -1.89 12.84 -3.81
C ALA A 44 -2.13 12.91 -5.32
N ASN A 45 -1.16 12.50 -6.15
CA ASN A 45 -1.36 12.45 -7.60
C ASN A 45 -2.50 11.50 -7.99
N ILE A 46 -2.52 10.29 -7.42
CA ILE A 46 -3.58 9.30 -7.68
C ILE A 46 -4.93 9.83 -7.22
N ALA A 47 -5.02 10.36 -6.00
CA ALA A 47 -6.27 10.89 -5.44
C ALA A 47 -6.79 12.08 -6.26
N GLY A 48 -5.92 13.00 -6.69
CA GLY A 48 -6.29 14.11 -7.56
C GLY A 48 -6.88 13.65 -8.90
N ASN A 49 -6.32 12.58 -9.48
CA ASN A 49 -6.85 11.98 -10.71
C ASN A 49 -8.14 11.18 -10.50
N VAL A 50 -8.37 10.62 -9.31
CA VAL A 50 -9.58 9.84 -8.99
C VAL A 50 -10.76 10.75 -8.62
N GLN A 51 -10.51 11.78 -7.81
CA GLN A 51 -11.58 12.65 -7.28
C GLN A 51 -11.83 13.89 -8.13
N HIS A 52 -10.90 14.27 -9.02
CA HIS A 52 -10.94 15.50 -9.83
C HIS A 52 -11.14 16.79 -9.01
N GLY A 53 -10.75 16.77 -7.73
CA GLY A 53 -10.88 17.88 -6.79
C GLY A 53 -9.54 18.51 -6.43
N SER A 54 -9.58 19.67 -5.77
CA SER A 54 -8.40 20.26 -5.14
C SER A 54 -7.98 19.42 -3.93
N LEU A 55 -6.68 19.22 -3.76
CA LEU A 55 -6.10 18.62 -2.54
C LEU A 55 -5.52 19.69 -1.61
N ASP A 56 -5.80 20.97 -1.85
CA ASP A 56 -5.37 22.05 -0.95
C ASP A 56 -5.95 21.86 0.46
N GLY A 57 -5.09 21.94 1.46
CA GLY A 57 -5.47 21.77 2.86
C GLY A 57 -5.65 20.32 3.30
N PHE A 58 -5.45 19.32 2.43
CA PHE A 58 -5.47 17.93 2.84
C PHE A 58 -4.26 17.60 3.73
N LEU A 59 -4.47 16.66 4.64
CA LEU A 59 -3.41 16.04 5.42
C LEU A 59 -3.14 14.63 4.86
N GLY A 60 -1.93 14.40 4.35
CA GLY A 60 -1.49 13.08 3.92
C GLY A 60 -0.67 12.37 4.98
N MET A 61 -1.02 11.15 5.32
CA MET A 61 -0.39 10.34 6.37
C MET A 61 0.14 9.05 5.76
N TYR A 62 1.36 8.66 6.13
CA TYR A 62 1.97 7.42 5.65
C TYR A 62 2.03 6.37 6.75
N LEU A 63 1.67 5.15 6.38
CA LEU A 63 1.68 3.99 7.24
C LEU A 63 2.51 2.87 6.62
N ASP A 64 3.59 2.48 7.32
CA ASP A 64 4.35 1.28 6.99
C ASP A 64 3.75 0.02 7.65
N SER A 65 4.31 -1.14 7.33
CA SER A 65 3.88 -2.43 7.87
C SER A 65 4.00 -2.51 9.40
N ARG A 66 4.85 -1.70 10.04
CA ARG A 66 5.02 -1.68 11.50
C ARG A 66 3.90 -0.88 12.14
N SER A 67 3.42 0.20 11.51
CA SER A 67 2.32 1.06 12.00
C SER A 67 0.92 0.52 11.71
N TRP A 68 0.79 -0.48 10.84
CA TRP A 68 -0.51 -0.99 10.39
C TRP A 68 -1.45 -1.39 11.54
N ALA A 69 -0.92 -2.09 12.55
CA ALA A 69 -1.72 -2.55 13.70
C ALA A 69 -2.27 -1.40 14.56
N SER A 70 -1.52 -0.30 14.68
CA SER A 70 -1.99 0.92 15.36
C SER A 70 -3.01 1.65 14.50
N GLY A 71 -2.75 1.79 13.19
CA GLY A 71 -3.71 2.38 12.27
C GLY A 71 -5.04 1.63 12.17
N LEU A 72 -5.06 0.30 12.37
CA LEU A 72 -6.30 -0.47 12.39
C LEU A 72 -7.22 -0.14 13.57
N LYS A 73 -6.65 0.39 14.66
CA LYS A 73 -7.38 0.80 15.86
C LYS A 73 -7.86 2.25 15.79
N ASP A 74 -7.29 3.02 14.88
CA ASP A 74 -7.64 4.42 14.67
C ASP A 74 -8.99 4.54 13.97
N ALA A 75 -9.85 5.43 14.47
CA ALA A 75 -11.23 5.56 13.99
C ALA A 75 -11.33 6.05 12.55
N ASP A 76 -10.40 6.91 12.11
CA ASP A 76 -10.40 7.52 10.78
C ASP A 76 -9.66 6.62 9.76
N LEU A 77 -8.53 6.01 10.17
CA LEU A 77 -7.71 5.14 9.31
C LEU A 77 -8.20 3.68 9.24
N GLY A 78 -8.72 3.16 10.35
CA GLY A 78 -9.08 1.74 10.49
C GLY A 78 -10.00 1.23 9.39
N PRO A 79 -11.08 1.96 9.00
CA PRO A 79 -11.94 1.56 7.89
C PRO A 79 -11.19 1.35 6.57
N PHE A 80 -10.21 2.19 6.23
CA PHE A 80 -9.39 2.02 5.02
C PHE A 80 -8.44 0.83 5.14
N LEU A 81 -7.75 0.70 6.27
CA LEU A 81 -6.77 -0.36 6.47
C LEU A 81 -7.39 -1.76 6.55
N LYS A 82 -8.70 -1.87 6.82
CA LYS A 82 -9.43 -3.14 6.76
C LYS A 82 -9.63 -3.67 5.33
N LEU A 83 -9.47 -2.83 4.30
CA LEU A 83 -9.63 -3.27 2.90
C LEU A 83 -8.50 -4.18 2.43
N ASN A 84 -7.34 -4.13 3.09
CA ASN A 84 -6.16 -4.89 2.70
C ASN A 84 -5.49 -5.50 3.93
N GLU A 85 -4.95 -6.70 3.78
CA GLU A 85 -4.25 -7.36 4.89
C GLU A 85 -2.90 -6.72 5.19
N ALA A 86 -2.46 -6.71 6.44
CA ALA A 86 -1.08 -6.33 6.76
C ALA A 86 -0.10 -7.41 6.25
N LYS A 87 0.98 -6.99 5.58
CA LYS A 87 2.12 -7.89 5.26
C LYS A 87 3.42 -7.10 5.18
N LEU A 88 4.55 -7.81 5.22
CA LEU A 88 5.86 -7.17 5.03
C LEU A 88 5.93 -6.49 3.66
N GLY A 89 6.46 -5.27 3.62
CA GLY A 89 6.55 -4.47 2.40
C GLY A 89 5.26 -3.77 1.99
N ARG A 90 4.12 -4.04 2.66
CA ARG A 90 2.89 -3.32 2.42
C ARG A 90 2.84 -2.03 3.22
N SER A 91 2.41 -0.96 2.55
CA SER A 91 2.19 0.34 3.15
C SER A 91 0.94 0.99 2.57
N ALA A 92 0.48 2.05 3.23
CA ALA A 92 -0.62 2.87 2.76
C ALA A 92 -0.26 4.35 2.94
N ALA A 93 -0.80 5.20 2.06
CA ALA A 93 -0.81 6.63 2.26
C ALA A 93 -2.26 7.10 2.16
N CYS A 94 -2.79 7.62 3.25
CA CYS A 94 -4.16 8.10 3.34
C CYS A 94 -4.18 9.62 3.45
N LEU A 95 -5.04 10.27 2.68
CA LEU A 95 -5.26 11.71 2.60
C LEU A 95 -6.63 12.02 3.17
N PHE A 96 -6.71 13.02 4.05
CA PHE A 96 -7.95 13.46 4.66
C PHE A 96 -8.10 14.97 4.45
N SER A 97 -9.27 15.42 4.01
CA SER A 97 -9.55 16.85 3.94
C SER A 97 -9.58 17.46 5.35
N ALA A 98 -9.23 18.73 5.47
CA ALA A 98 -9.29 19.45 6.75
C ALA A 98 -10.72 19.47 7.34
N GLU A 99 -11.73 19.48 6.49
CA GLU A 99 -13.14 19.45 6.87
C GLU A 99 -13.66 18.04 7.20
N LYS A 100 -12.82 17.01 7.03
CA LYS A 100 -13.15 15.58 7.19
C LYS A 100 -14.34 15.12 6.34
N ASP A 101 -14.61 15.83 5.27
CA ASP A 101 -15.69 15.56 4.31
C ASP A 101 -15.21 14.75 3.09
N ALA A 102 -13.91 14.51 2.95
CA ALA A 102 -13.33 13.70 1.89
C ALA A 102 -12.07 12.99 2.37
N ALA A 103 -11.87 11.78 1.87
CA ALA A 103 -10.66 11.02 2.13
C ALA A 103 -10.31 10.11 0.95
N ALA A 104 -9.02 9.84 0.78
CA ALA A 104 -8.53 8.88 -0.18
C ALA A 104 -7.36 8.10 0.42
N CYS A 105 -7.35 6.78 0.29
CA CYS A 105 -6.20 5.98 0.70
C CYS A 105 -5.69 5.12 -0.44
N VAL A 106 -4.37 5.18 -0.66
CA VAL A 106 -3.64 4.42 -1.68
C VAL A 106 -2.78 3.38 -1.00
N TYR A 107 -2.82 2.15 -1.53
CA TYR A 107 -2.11 0.99 -0.99
C TYR A 107 -0.94 0.62 -1.89
N PHE A 108 0.17 0.24 -1.28
CA PHE A 108 1.44 -0.04 -1.95
C PHE A 108 1.96 -1.43 -1.58
N ASP A 109 2.60 -2.09 -2.55
CA ASP A 109 3.42 -3.29 -2.35
C ASP A 109 4.87 -2.94 -2.72
N GLY A 110 5.71 -2.71 -1.71
CA GLY A 110 6.94 -1.96 -1.87
C GLY A 110 6.64 -0.53 -2.34
N ASP A 111 7.28 -0.10 -3.42
CA ASP A 111 7.12 1.23 -4.00
C ASP A 111 5.97 1.33 -5.02
N ILE A 112 5.25 0.21 -5.27
CA ILE A 112 4.27 0.11 -6.37
C ILE A 112 2.85 0.30 -5.82
N PRO A 113 2.11 1.34 -6.26
CA PRO A 113 0.69 1.48 -5.89
C PRO A 113 -0.13 0.41 -6.62
N PHE A 114 -1.01 -0.28 -5.89
CA PHE A 114 -1.84 -1.35 -6.47
C PHE A 114 -3.34 -1.11 -6.31
N GLY A 115 -3.75 -0.34 -5.31
CA GLY A 115 -5.17 -0.07 -5.03
C GLY A 115 -5.38 1.32 -4.47
N VAL A 116 -6.59 1.83 -4.66
CA VAL A 116 -7.04 3.12 -4.11
C VAL A 116 -8.50 3.02 -3.68
N ALA A 117 -8.84 3.63 -2.56
CA ALA A 117 -10.22 3.89 -2.16
C ALA A 117 -10.38 5.39 -1.90
N ALA A 118 -11.29 6.05 -2.59
CA ALA A 118 -11.50 7.49 -2.49
C ALA A 118 -12.99 7.78 -2.30
N VAL A 119 -13.33 8.48 -1.22
CA VAL A 119 -14.72 8.71 -0.79
C VAL A 119 -14.93 10.15 -0.35
N LYS A 120 -16.19 10.56 -0.41
CA LYS A 120 -16.70 11.74 0.30
C LYS A 120 -17.53 11.27 1.49
N ALA A 121 -17.55 12.04 2.56
CA ALA A 121 -18.37 11.76 3.72
C ALA A 121 -19.85 11.72 3.34
N GLY A 122 -20.59 10.79 3.96
CA GLY A 122 -22.04 10.71 3.81
C GLY A 122 -22.77 11.80 4.57
N ALA A 123 -24.10 11.73 4.57
CA ALA A 123 -24.93 12.60 5.42
C ALA A 123 -24.52 12.43 6.89
N GLY A 124 -24.03 13.50 7.51
CA GLY A 124 -23.52 13.51 8.88
C GLY A 124 -22.00 13.53 9.03
N GLY A 125 -21.24 13.71 7.94
CA GLY A 125 -19.79 13.98 8.00
C GLY A 125 -18.94 12.77 8.40
N ARG A 126 -19.50 11.55 8.35
CA ARG A 126 -18.78 10.31 8.66
C ARG A 126 -18.35 9.61 7.38
N LEU A 127 -17.14 9.07 7.41
CA LEU A 127 -16.64 8.14 6.41
C LEU A 127 -17.17 6.75 6.75
N ASP A 128 -18.02 6.21 5.88
CA ASP A 128 -18.67 4.92 6.08
C ASP A 128 -17.81 3.77 5.52
N GLY A 129 -17.67 2.69 6.30
CA GLY A 129 -16.83 1.54 5.93
C GLY A 129 -17.31 0.82 4.67
N ASP A 130 -18.63 0.70 4.47
CA ASP A 130 -19.19 0.07 3.27
C ASP A 130 -19.00 0.95 2.04
N ALA A 131 -19.12 2.27 2.19
CA ALA A 131 -18.81 3.23 1.13
C ALA A 131 -17.33 3.17 0.74
N ILE A 132 -16.42 3.08 1.71
CA ILE A 132 -14.98 2.91 1.48
C ILE A 132 -14.70 1.60 0.71
N ALA A 133 -15.31 0.49 1.13
CA ALA A 133 -15.15 -0.79 0.46
C ALA A 133 -15.66 -0.78 -0.98
N LYS A 134 -16.81 -0.14 -1.24
CA LYS A 134 -17.37 0.00 -2.59
C LYS A 134 -16.55 0.93 -3.48
N ALA A 135 -15.88 1.92 -2.90
CA ALA A 135 -15.03 2.85 -3.63
C ALA A 135 -13.62 2.30 -3.94
N TYR A 136 -13.29 1.11 -3.43
CA TYR A 136 -12.01 0.48 -3.72
C TYR A 136 -11.92 0.05 -5.18
N GLN A 137 -10.82 0.42 -5.83
CA GLN A 137 -10.47 0.02 -7.18
C GLN A 137 -8.97 -0.19 -7.34
N ALA A 138 -8.59 -0.98 -8.34
CA ALA A 138 -7.19 -1.13 -8.72
C ALA A 138 -6.66 0.19 -9.31
N VAL A 139 -5.41 0.53 -9.03
CA VAL A 139 -4.76 1.71 -9.62
C VAL A 139 -4.51 1.47 -11.10
N THR A 140 -4.97 2.39 -11.95
CA THR A 140 -4.76 2.33 -13.41
C THR A 140 -3.62 3.25 -13.85
N LYS A 141 -3.16 3.09 -15.09
CA LYS A 141 -2.10 3.95 -15.67
C LYS A 141 -2.52 5.41 -15.75
N GLU A 142 -3.81 5.66 -15.97
CA GLU A 142 -4.38 7.00 -16.07
C GLU A 142 -4.29 7.73 -14.73
N MET A 143 -4.48 7.01 -13.61
CA MET A 143 -4.37 7.57 -12.27
C MET A 143 -2.93 7.94 -11.89
N LEU A 144 -1.94 7.37 -12.58
CA LEU A 144 -0.51 7.65 -12.35
C LEU A 144 0.01 8.87 -13.14
N LYS A 145 -0.82 9.46 -14.01
CA LYS A 145 -0.42 10.66 -14.76
C LYS A 145 -0.19 11.83 -13.81
N GLU A 146 0.74 12.70 -14.15
CA GLU A 146 0.98 13.91 -13.37
C GLU A 146 -0.28 14.76 -13.30
N GLY A 147 -0.63 15.22 -12.10
CA GLY A 147 -1.82 16.03 -11.86
C GLY A 147 -1.71 17.42 -12.49
N GLY A 148 -2.86 18.07 -12.68
CA GLY A 148 -2.94 19.44 -13.18
C GLY A 148 -2.49 20.52 -12.18
N GLN A 149 -2.17 20.15 -10.95
CA GLN A 149 -1.82 21.06 -9.86
C GLN A 149 -0.40 20.79 -9.36
N ASP A 150 0.35 21.85 -9.10
CA ASP A 150 1.64 21.74 -8.42
C ASP A 150 1.38 21.70 -6.91
N LEU A 151 1.73 20.59 -6.25
CA LEU A 151 1.49 20.38 -4.83
C LEU A 151 2.76 20.58 -4.01
N ARG A 152 2.64 21.30 -2.89
CA ARG A 152 3.68 21.42 -1.85
C ARG A 152 3.28 20.63 -0.62
N PHE A 153 4.28 20.04 0.03
CA PHE A 153 4.09 19.17 1.18
C PHE A 153 4.94 19.68 2.34
N SER A 154 4.28 20.10 3.42
CA SER A 154 4.94 20.53 4.65
C SER A 154 4.89 19.40 5.67
N PRO A 155 6.03 18.94 6.21
CA PRO A 155 6.05 17.89 7.22
C PRO A 155 5.18 18.23 8.44
N PHE A 156 4.53 17.21 8.96
CA PHE A 156 3.69 17.23 10.15
C PHE A 156 3.77 15.87 10.85
N SER A 157 3.33 15.80 12.11
CA SER A 157 3.21 14.54 12.83
C SER A 157 1.80 14.42 13.37
N VAL A 158 1.24 13.22 13.28
CA VAL A 158 -0.05 12.88 13.88
C VAL A 158 0.11 11.63 14.72
N ASN A 159 -0.71 11.51 15.75
CA ASN A 159 -0.77 10.29 16.54
C ASN A 159 -2.04 9.54 16.18
N THR A 160 -1.95 8.22 16.06
CA THR A 160 -3.12 7.34 16.09
C THR A 160 -3.82 7.42 17.44
N ASP A 161 -5.06 6.93 17.50
CA ASP A 161 -5.83 6.84 18.75
C ASP A 161 -5.12 6.05 19.87
N ASP A 162 -4.23 5.09 19.53
CA ASP A 162 -3.40 4.36 20.50
C ASP A 162 -2.06 5.04 20.82
N GLY A 163 -1.87 6.29 20.38
CA GLY A 163 -0.74 7.15 20.73
C GLY A 163 0.52 6.97 19.87
N ARG A 164 0.44 6.20 18.78
CA ARG A 164 1.59 6.00 17.89
C ARG A 164 1.73 7.15 16.90
N GLU A 165 2.91 7.75 16.87
CA GLU A 165 3.25 8.77 15.88
C GLU A 165 3.35 8.19 14.46
N LEU A 166 2.74 8.89 13.52
CA LEU A 166 2.79 8.65 12.08
C LEU A 166 3.37 9.88 11.37
N PRO A 167 4.23 9.67 10.35
CA PRO A 167 4.66 10.74 9.48
C PRO A 167 3.48 11.26 8.66
N ALA A 168 3.29 12.58 8.68
CA ALA A 168 2.22 13.25 7.95
C ALA A 168 2.73 14.50 7.21
N PHE A 169 1.92 15.01 6.28
CA PHE A 169 2.26 16.17 5.46
C PHE A 169 1.01 16.98 5.15
N VAL A 170 1.06 18.27 5.43
CA VAL A 170 0.02 19.22 4.99
C VAL A 170 0.26 19.54 3.52
N ILE A 171 -0.78 19.33 2.70
CA ILE A 171 -0.75 19.55 1.26
C ILE A 171 -1.24 20.97 0.97
N ARG A 172 -0.49 21.70 0.15
CA ARG A 172 -0.87 23.01 -0.37
C ARG A 172 -0.83 23.00 -1.88
N ALA A 173 -1.95 23.36 -2.51
CA ALA A 173 -1.97 23.54 -3.95
C ALA A 173 -1.32 24.88 -4.30
N THR A 174 -0.47 24.87 -5.33
CA THR A 174 0.08 26.10 -5.91
C THR A 174 -0.41 26.24 -7.35
N PRO A 175 -0.73 27.47 -7.81
CA PRO A 175 -1.10 27.70 -9.18
C PRO A 175 0.03 27.23 -10.10
N LYS A 176 -0.29 26.33 -11.05
CA LYS A 176 0.67 25.90 -12.07
C LYS A 176 1.02 27.14 -12.90
N ARG A 177 2.29 27.55 -12.89
CA ARG A 177 2.74 28.67 -13.75
C ARG A 177 2.64 28.22 -15.20
N THR A 178 1.63 28.69 -15.91
CA THR A 178 1.60 28.62 -17.37
C THR A 178 2.65 29.58 -17.92
N THR A 179 3.76 29.01 -18.40
CA THR A 179 4.73 29.69 -19.27
C THR A 179 4.32 29.57 -20.72
#